data_AF-A0A6A7BU89-F1
#
_entry.id   AF-A0A6A7BU89-F1
#
_cell.length_a   1.000
_cell.length_b   1.000
_cell.length_c   1.000
_cell.angle_alpha   90.00
_cell.angle_beta   90.00
_cell.angle_gamma   90.00
#
_symmetry.space_group_name_H-M   'P 1'
#
loop_
_entity.id
_entity.type
_entity.pdbx_description
1 polymer ?
#
loop_
_entity_poly.entity_id
_entity_poly.type
_entity_poly.pdbx_seq_one_letter_code
_entity_poly.pdbx_strand_id
1 'polypeptide(L)'
;MPTYLVHGFRWPRALIRIHIILQNLDDAAAEWLVAPDTTRTLLHNFQELLPNHVKSLPSLRFVEQYDADDDNAVSQPFAYVAGLCEELRLGISLEETVAMQLEPERLNAISALRDRLAPDEKVGWFVVVCGDEERWAPP
;
A
#
# COMPACT_ATOMS: atom_id res chain seq x y z
N MET A 1 0.03 -12.94 -12.47
CA MET A 1 0.34 -11.62 -11.88
C MET A 1 -0.89 -10.75 -11.85
N PRO A 2 -1.54 -10.58 -10.69
CA PRO A 2 -2.66 -9.66 -10.57
C PRO A 2 -2.21 -8.23 -10.83
N THR A 3 -3.08 -7.43 -11.44
CA THR A 3 -2.87 -6.00 -11.62
C THR A 3 -3.97 -5.28 -10.88
N TYR A 4 -3.63 -4.27 -10.09
CA TYR A 4 -4.61 -3.53 -9.29
C TYR A 4 -4.69 -2.07 -9.75
N LEU A 5 -5.89 -1.51 -9.69
CA LEU A 5 -6.09 -0.07 -9.63
C LEU A 5 -6.16 0.33 -8.15
N VAL A 6 -5.23 1.20 -7.77
CA VAL A 6 -5.04 1.65 -6.40
C VAL A 6 -5.37 3.12 -6.31
N HIS A 7 -6.23 3.50 -5.36
CA HIS A 7 -6.29 4.89 -4.88
C HIS A 7 -5.60 4.98 -3.52
N GLY A 8 -4.51 5.74 -3.48
CA GLY A 8 -3.60 5.74 -2.34
C GLY A 8 -2.42 6.66 -2.58
N PHE A 9 -1.27 6.33 -2.01
CA PHE A 9 -0.02 7.03 -2.27
C PHE A 9 1.15 6.04 -2.32
N ARG A 10 2.24 6.45 -2.97
CA ARG A 10 3.51 5.72 -2.94
C ARG A 10 4.17 5.95 -1.60
N TRP A 11 4.64 4.88 -0.97
CA TRP A 11 5.44 4.94 0.23
C TRP A 11 6.87 4.53 -0.13
N PRO A 12 7.80 5.49 -0.24
CA PRO A 12 9.19 5.22 -0.57
C PRO A 12 9.82 4.22 0.41
N ARG A 13 10.60 3.27 -0.11
CA ARG A 13 11.21 2.21 0.71
C ARG A 13 12.08 2.75 1.84
N ALA A 14 12.78 3.85 1.59
CA ALA A 14 13.55 4.55 2.63
C ALA A 14 12.67 5.03 3.79
N LEU A 15 11.47 5.57 3.50
CA LEU A 15 10.53 6.05 4.52
C LEU A 15 9.85 4.90 5.25
N ILE A 16 9.58 3.77 4.57
CA ILE A 16 9.09 2.54 5.21
C ILE A 16 10.09 2.06 6.27
N ARG A 17 11.37 1.94 5.90
CA ARG A 17 12.44 1.53 6.83
C ARG A 17 12.54 2.48 8.02
N ILE A 18 12.54 3.79 7.77
CA ILE A 18 12.57 4.80 8.83
C ILE A 18 11.37 4.66 9.77
N HIS A 19 10.17 4.46 9.22
CA HIS A 19 8.96 4.29 10.02
C HIS A 19 9.03 3.07 10.93
N ILE A 20 9.44 1.92 10.40
CA ILE A 20 9.62 0.68 11.16
C ILE A 20 10.60 0.89 12.32
N ILE A 21 11.75 1.53 12.06
CA ILE A 21 12.77 1.82 13.08
C ILE A 21 12.22 2.77 14.15
N LEU A 22 11.61 3.89 13.74
CA LEU A 22 11.13 4.91 14.69
C LEU A 22 9.94 4.43 15.54
N GLN A 23 9.16 3.48 15.04
CA GLN A 23 8.02 2.90 15.74
C GLN A 23 8.37 1.59 16.48
N ASN A 24 9.61 1.10 16.40
CA ASN A 24 10.06 -0.18 16.95
C ASN A 24 9.18 -1.37 16.53
N LEU A 25 8.95 -1.53 15.22
CA LEU A 25 8.08 -2.57 14.65
C LEU A 25 8.89 -3.82 14.27
N ASP A 26 9.29 -4.60 15.27
CA ASP A 26 10.21 -5.74 15.08
C ASP A 26 9.66 -6.83 14.12
N ASP A 27 8.34 -6.99 14.05
CA ASP A 27 7.66 -7.97 13.19
C ASP A 27 7.38 -7.44 11.75
N ALA A 28 7.90 -6.25 11.41
CA ALA A 28 7.70 -5.62 10.11
C ALA A 28 8.95 -5.69 9.22
N ALA A 29 8.80 -6.24 8.01
CA ALA A 29 9.83 -6.26 6.99
C ALA A 29 9.60 -5.15 5.96
N ALA A 30 10.53 -4.20 5.88
CA ALA A 30 10.40 -3.08 4.94
C ALA A 30 10.32 -3.55 3.49
N GLU A 31 10.89 -4.70 3.13
CA GLU A 31 10.97 -5.20 1.74
C GLU A 31 9.80 -6.10 1.33
N TRP A 32 8.93 -6.46 2.26
CA TRP A 32 7.82 -7.35 1.99
C TRP A 32 6.60 -6.97 2.84
N LEU A 33 5.96 -5.85 2.46
CA LEU A 33 4.85 -5.30 3.24
C LEU A 33 3.62 -6.21 3.30
N VAL A 34 3.41 -6.97 2.22
CA VAL A 34 2.30 -7.91 2.06
C VAL A 34 2.50 -9.22 2.83
N ALA A 35 3.66 -9.44 3.47
CA ALA A 35 3.84 -10.55 4.40
C ALA A 35 2.81 -10.46 5.52
N PRO A 36 2.16 -11.57 5.95
CA PRO A 36 1.08 -11.52 6.93
C PRO A 36 1.44 -10.78 8.23
N ASP A 37 2.62 -11.05 8.80
CA ASP A 37 3.08 -10.42 10.04
C ASP A 37 3.42 -8.95 9.85
N THR A 38 4.04 -8.60 8.73
CA THR A 38 4.36 -7.21 8.40
C THR A 38 3.10 -6.39 8.17
N THR A 39 2.15 -6.90 7.38
CA THR A 39 0.85 -6.27 7.15
C THR A 39 0.12 -6.05 8.48
N ARG A 40 0.02 -7.10 9.31
CA ARG A 40 -0.66 -7.01 10.61
C ARG A 40 -0.01 -5.96 11.52
N THR A 41 1.31 -5.98 11.62
CA THR A 41 2.08 -5.06 12.48
C THR A 41 1.91 -3.61 12.06
N LEU A 42 2.03 -3.33 10.75
CA LEU A 42 1.89 -1.96 10.24
C LEU A 42 0.46 -1.45 10.32
N LEU A 43 -0.54 -2.29 9.99
CA LEU A 43 -1.94 -1.88 10.13
C LEU A 43 -2.31 -1.61 11.59
N HIS A 44 -1.81 -2.42 12.53
CA HIS A 44 -1.97 -2.15 13.96
C HIS A 44 -1.33 -0.82 14.36
N ASN A 45 -0.08 -0.58 13.96
CA ASN A 45 0.60 0.69 14.23
C ASN A 45 -0.15 1.90 13.63
N PHE A 46 -0.72 1.77 12.43
CA PHE A 46 -1.52 2.84 11.83
C PHE A 46 -2.80 3.13 12.65
N GLN A 47 -3.45 2.10 13.20
CA GLN A 47 -4.60 2.26 14.08
C GLN A 47 -4.23 3.00 15.38
N GLU A 48 -3.02 2.84 15.89
CA GLU A 48 -2.53 3.59 17.05
C GLU A 48 -2.18 5.04 16.70
N LEU A 49 -1.53 5.27 15.56
CA LEU A 49 -1.09 6.60 15.14
C LEU A 49 -2.25 7.51 14.72
N LEU A 50 -3.23 6.98 14.00
CA LEU A 50 -4.34 7.73 13.41
C LEU A 50 -5.68 6.97 13.53
N PRO A 51 -6.16 6.70 14.76
CA PRO A 51 -7.29 5.78 15.00
C PRO A 51 -8.56 6.15 14.26
N ASN A 52 -8.93 7.44 14.26
CA ASN A 52 -10.16 7.89 13.60
C ASN A 52 -10.07 7.81 12.08
N HIS A 53 -8.89 8.10 11.50
CA HIS A 53 -8.68 8.05 10.06
C HIS A 53 -8.65 6.59 9.58
N VAL A 54 -7.94 5.71 10.26
CA VAL A 54 -7.85 4.29 9.84
C VAL A 54 -9.20 3.58 9.96
N LYS A 55 -10.03 3.91 10.97
CA LYS A 55 -11.41 3.40 11.06
C LYS A 55 -12.26 3.74 9.82
N SER A 56 -12.00 4.88 9.18
CA SER A 56 -12.69 5.27 7.95
C SER A 56 -12.17 4.55 6.69
N LEU A 57 -11.07 3.80 6.79
CA LEU A 57 -10.42 3.08 5.68
C LEU A 57 -10.53 1.55 5.86
N PRO A 58 -11.73 0.95 5.74
CA PRO A 58 -11.92 -0.50 5.96
C PRO A 58 -11.21 -1.37 4.92
N SER A 59 -10.89 -0.81 3.74
CA SER A 59 -10.17 -1.45 2.64
C SER A 59 -8.67 -1.14 2.62
N LEU A 60 -8.13 -0.57 3.71
CA LEU A 60 -6.71 -0.23 3.79
C LEU A 60 -5.84 -1.47 3.64
N ARG A 61 -4.95 -1.46 2.64
CA ARG A 61 -3.99 -2.54 2.40
C ARG A 61 -2.71 -2.04 1.77
N PHE A 62 -1.68 -2.87 1.80
CA PHE A 62 -0.43 -2.65 1.08
C PHE A 62 -0.49 -3.33 -0.30
N VAL A 63 0.19 -2.73 -1.26
CA VAL A 63 0.38 -3.28 -2.61
C VAL A 63 1.84 -3.10 -3.01
N GLU A 64 2.47 -4.17 -3.47
CA GLU A 64 3.87 -4.20 -3.87
C GLU A 64 3.97 -4.23 -5.40
N GLN A 65 4.72 -3.28 -5.96
CA GLN A 65 4.99 -3.31 -7.39
C GLN A 65 5.93 -4.45 -7.73
N TYR A 66 5.70 -5.07 -8.88
CA TYR A 66 6.60 -6.03 -9.50
C TYR A 66 6.99 -5.56 -10.89
N ASP A 67 8.28 -5.72 -11.21
CA ASP A 67 8.84 -5.49 -12.53
C ASP A 67 9.48 -6.81 -12.98
N ALA A 68 9.01 -7.35 -14.10
CA ALA A 68 9.49 -8.63 -14.63
C ALA A 68 10.84 -8.51 -15.34
N ASP A 69 11.22 -7.30 -15.74
CA ASP A 69 12.49 -7.04 -16.41
C ASP A 69 13.63 -6.75 -15.38
N ASP A 70 13.30 -6.69 -14.09
CA ASP A 70 14.22 -6.45 -12.99
C ASP A 70 14.46 -7.71 -12.15
N ASP A 71 15.37 -8.56 -12.64
CA ASP A 71 15.78 -9.80 -11.95
C ASP A 71 16.71 -9.56 -10.75
N ASN A 72 17.17 -8.32 -10.52
CA ASN A 72 18.22 -8.02 -9.54
C ASN A 72 17.69 -7.33 -8.29
N ALA A 73 16.58 -6.60 -8.38
CA ALA A 73 16.03 -5.89 -7.23
C ALA A 73 15.33 -6.83 -6.25
N VAL A 74 15.73 -6.74 -4.98
CA VAL A 74 15.04 -7.42 -3.86
C VAL A 74 13.63 -6.84 -3.67
N SER A 75 13.46 -5.54 -3.89
CA SER A 75 12.20 -4.83 -3.76
C SER A 75 12.16 -3.59 -4.67
N GLN A 76 10.95 -3.20 -5.08
CA GLN A 76 10.77 -1.97 -5.85
C GLN A 76 10.96 -0.71 -4.97
N PRO A 77 11.33 0.45 -5.57
CA PRO A 77 11.67 1.68 -4.83
C PRO A 77 10.58 2.21 -3.91
N PHE A 78 9.33 1.85 -4.18
CA PHE A 78 8.16 2.20 -3.38
C PHE A 78 7.20 1.02 -3.34
N ALA A 79 6.42 0.97 -2.27
CA ALA A 79 5.18 0.22 -2.20
C ALA A 79 4.00 1.20 -2.14
N TYR A 80 2.78 0.70 -2.13
CA TYR A 80 1.59 1.54 -2.07
C TYR A 80 0.82 1.29 -0.78
N VAL A 81 0.37 2.38 -0.16
CA VAL A 81 -0.65 2.36 0.88
C VAL A 81 -1.98 2.69 0.21
N ALA A 82 -2.82 1.67 0.05
CA ALA A 82 -4.04 1.74 -0.73
C ALA A 82 -5.26 1.93 0.17
N GLY A 83 -5.96 3.06 0.04
CA GLY A 83 -7.28 3.25 0.65
C GLY A 83 -8.37 2.51 -0.12
N LEU A 84 -8.17 2.31 -1.42
CA LEU A 84 -8.99 1.47 -2.30
C LEU A 84 -8.07 0.72 -3.26
N CYS A 85 -8.39 -0.55 -3.52
CA CYS A 85 -7.57 -1.45 -4.32
C CYS A 85 -8.46 -2.47 -5.02
N GLU A 86 -8.69 -2.28 -6.31
CA GLU A 86 -9.55 -3.13 -7.14
C GLU A 86 -8.71 -3.92 -8.15
N GLU A 87 -8.99 -5.20 -8.32
CA GLU A 87 -8.30 -6.02 -9.31
C GLU A 87 -8.78 -5.70 -10.73
N LEU A 88 -7.84 -5.40 -11.62
CA LEU A 88 -8.13 -5.10 -13.01
C LEU A 88 -8.22 -6.37 -13.85
N ARG A 89 -9.36 -6.53 -14.51
CA ARG A 89 -9.60 -7.58 -15.50
C ARG A 89 -9.30 -7.06 -16.90
N LEU A 90 -9.14 -8.00 -17.84
CA LEU A 90 -8.93 -7.66 -19.25
C LEU A 90 -10.14 -6.89 -19.82
N GLY A 91 -9.87 -5.75 -20.44
CA GLY A 91 -10.87 -4.96 -21.17
C GLY A 91 -11.77 -4.06 -20.32
N ILE A 92 -11.42 -3.78 -19.06
CA ILE A 92 -12.18 -2.85 -18.22
C ILE A 92 -12.03 -1.39 -18.68
N SER A 93 -13.05 -0.57 -18.42
CA SER A 93 -12.99 0.88 -18.60
C SER A 93 -12.39 1.55 -17.35
N LEU A 94 -11.28 2.26 -17.52
CA LEU A 94 -10.71 3.05 -16.42
C LEU A 94 -11.65 4.18 -16.00
N GLU A 95 -12.38 4.80 -16.92
CA GLU A 95 -13.32 5.88 -16.62
C GLU A 95 -14.42 5.39 -15.67
N GLU A 96 -14.99 4.22 -15.94
CA GLU A 96 -16.00 3.61 -15.06
C GLU A 96 -15.41 3.22 -13.71
N THR A 97 -14.16 2.73 -13.70
CA THR A 97 -13.51 2.27 -12.47
C THR A 97 -13.11 3.45 -11.56
N VAL A 98 -12.58 4.54 -12.13
CA VAL A 98 -12.18 5.75 -11.37
C VAL A 98 -13.36 6.68 -11.06
N ALA A 99 -14.50 6.52 -11.74
CA ALA A 99 -15.73 7.22 -11.38
C ALA A 99 -16.21 6.86 -9.97
N MET A 100 -15.76 5.72 -9.42
CA MET A 100 -15.89 5.41 -7.99
C MET A 100 -14.98 6.35 -7.18
N GLN A 101 -15.53 7.49 -6.79
CA GLN A 101 -14.81 8.41 -5.90
C GLN A 101 -14.75 7.84 -4.49
N LEU A 102 -13.63 8.04 -3.81
CA LEU A 102 -13.60 7.90 -2.37
C LEU A 102 -14.51 8.95 -1.74
N GLU A 103 -15.33 8.53 -0.79
CA GLU A 103 -16.07 9.44 0.08
C GLU A 103 -15.09 10.47 0.69
N PRO A 104 -15.51 11.74 0.90
CA PRO A 104 -14.61 12.80 1.39
C PRO A 104 -13.88 12.44 2.69
N GLU A 105 -14.54 11.69 3.57
CA GLU A 105 -13.94 11.19 4.82
C GLU A 105 -12.76 10.25 4.56
N ARG A 106 -12.90 9.32 3.60
CA ARG A 106 -11.83 8.39 3.21
C ARG A 106 -10.68 9.13 2.53
N LEU A 107 -10.98 10.13 1.70
CA LEU A 107 -9.97 10.95 1.04
C LEU A 107 -9.15 11.75 2.07
N ASN A 108 -9.82 12.31 3.09
CA ASN A 108 -9.15 12.99 4.18
C ASN A 108 -8.28 12.02 4.99
N ALA A 109 -8.77 10.81 5.26
CA ALA A 109 -8.03 9.81 6.00
C ALA A 109 -6.78 9.30 5.27
N ILE A 110 -6.87 9.02 3.98
CA ILE A 110 -5.70 8.59 3.21
C ILE A 110 -4.68 9.73 3.06
N SER A 111 -5.16 10.98 2.97
CA SER A 111 -4.29 12.17 2.94
C SER A 111 -3.57 12.37 4.27
N ALA A 112 -4.25 12.19 5.41
CA ALA A 112 -3.64 12.26 6.73
C ALA A 112 -2.58 11.18 6.94
N LEU A 113 -2.81 9.95 6.46
CA LEU A 113 -1.81 8.89 6.45
C LEU A 113 -0.60 9.27 5.59
N ARG A 114 -0.83 9.77 4.36
CA ARG A 114 0.22 10.25 3.47
C ARG A 114 1.05 11.34 4.14
N ASP A 115 0.42 12.37 4.71
CA ASP A 115 1.11 13.49 5.35
C ASP A 115 2.03 13.03 6.48
N ARG A 116 1.66 11.94 7.18
CA ARG A 116 2.46 11.36 8.25
C ARG A 116 3.59 10.46 7.76
N LEU A 117 3.35 9.66 6.72
CA LEU A 117 4.23 8.56 6.30
C LEU A 117 5.13 8.93 5.11
N ALA A 118 4.67 9.80 4.23
CA ALA A 118 5.33 10.22 2.99
C ALA A 118 4.83 11.63 2.57
N PRO A 119 5.19 12.70 3.31
CA PRO A 119 4.61 14.03 3.12
C PRO A 119 4.80 14.62 1.72
N ASP A 120 5.90 14.26 1.04
CA ASP A 120 6.23 14.76 -0.30
C ASP A 120 5.54 13.98 -1.44
N GLU A 121 4.88 12.86 -1.12
CA GLU A 121 4.20 12.02 -2.10
C GLU A 121 2.80 12.54 -2.42
N LYS A 122 2.20 12.07 -3.51
CA LYS A 122 0.84 12.48 -3.90
C LYS A 122 -0.15 11.37 -3.64
N VAL A 123 -1.31 11.75 -3.09
CA VAL A 123 -2.49 10.88 -3.11
C VAL A 123 -3.07 10.89 -4.52
N GLY A 124 -3.35 9.71 -5.09
CA GLY A 124 -3.93 9.58 -6.42
C GLY A 124 -4.17 8.14 -6.85
N TRP A 125 -4.48 7.99 -8.13
CA TRP A 125 -4.73 6.71 -8.78
C TRP A 125 -3.45 6.13 -9.39
N PHE A 126 -3.24 4.83 -9.21
CA PHE A 126 -2.10 4.09 -9.74
C PHE A 126 -2.55 2.73 -10.29
N VAL A 127 -1.93 2.30 -11.38
CA VAL A 127 -2.03 0.92 -11.87
C VAL A 127 -0.77 0.20 -11.41
N VAL A 128 -0.93 -0.90 -10.68
CA VAL A 128 0.18 -1.62 -10.05
C VAL A 128 0.12 -3.08 -10.44
N VAL A 129 1.11 -3.52 -11.21
CA VAL A 129 1.34 -4.94 -11.50
C VAL A 129 2.02 -5.55 -10.27
N CYS A 130 1.46 -6.65 -9.76
CA CYS A 130 1.95 -7.33 -8.57
C CYS A 130 2.50 -8.71 -8.91
N GLY A 131 3.60 -9.06 -8.24
CA GLY A 131 4.31 -10.32 -8.42
C GLY A 131 3.87 -11.42 -7.46
N ASP A 132 2.87 -11.17 -6.62
CA ASP A 132 2.36 -12.18 -5.68
C ASP A 132 1.56 -13.25 -6.42
N GLU A 133 2.22 -14.40 -6.62
CA GLU A 133 1.63 -15.72 -6.42
C GLU A 133 2.05 -16.16 -5.00
N GLU A 134 1.14 -16.74 -4.20
CA GLU A 134 1.38 -17.14 -2.80
C GLU A 134 2.83 -17.61 -2.52
N ARG A 135 3.65 -16.74 -1.92
CA ARG A 135 4.99 -17.12 -1.46
C ARG A 135 4.86 -17.76 -0.09
N TRP A 136 4.61 -19.07 -0.06
CA TRP A 136 4.76 -19.85 1.17
C TRP A 136 6.21 -19.76 1.64
N ALA A 137 6.41 -19.51 2.94
CA ALA A 137 7.75 -19.67 3.52
C ALA A 137 8.23 -21.10 3.23
N PRO A 138 9.47 -21.30 2.76
CA PRO A 138 9.99 -22.65 2.60
C PRO A 138 9.90 -23.39 3.95
N PRO A 139 9.55 -24.70 3.94
CA PRO A 139 9.32 -25.50 5.13
C PRO A 139 10.56 -25.65 6.02
#